data_AF-A0A953SH26-F1
#
_entry.id   AF-A0A953SH26-F1
#
_cell.length_a   1.000
_cell.length_b   1.000
_cell.length_c   1.000
_cell.angle_alpha   90.00
_cell.angle_beta   90.00
_cell.angle_gamma   90.00
#
_symmetry.space_group_name_H-M   'P 1'
#
loop_
_entity.id
_entity.type
_entity.pdbx_description
1 polymer ?
#
loop_
_entity_poly.entity_id
_entity_poly.type
_entity_poly.pdbx_seq_one_letter_code
_entity_poly.pdbx_strand_id
1 'polypeptide(L)'
;MSDIRGFVHTHLLAAVLLSATLAAVLARSGRVDATFFTKSGIVSQIVAQANMIRQKVVACSTLYPSGNNGTGNHISYPGGNDVAVSTLTCPGSGQNLWTGVDGQTLPKAPNGFSDWKYINDTTSVRIYLRATSLPASQSAMQKAFGYFNQTLPEASLLGNDFVLTISL
;
A
#
# COMPACT_ATOMS: atom_id res chain seq x y z
N MET A 1 -53.94 38.34 25.10
CA MET A 1 -53.41 37.03 25.51
C MET A 1 -53.33 36.15 24.26
N SER A 2 -52.29 36.34 23.45
CA SER A 2 -52.09 35.57 22.22
C SER A 2 -51.12 34.42 22.48
N ASP A 3 -51.72 33.23 22.55
CA ASP A 3 -51.26 31.99 21.92
C ASP A 3 -49.79 31.53 22.10
N ILE A 4 -49.43 31.21 23.35
CA ILE A 4 -48.23 30.44 23.68
C ILE A 4 -48.30 29.02 23.07
N ARG A 5 -49.51 28.51 22.79
CA ARG A 5 -49.71 27.16 22.22
C ARG A 5 -49.31 27.06 20.76
N GLY A 6 -49.51 28.13 19.97
CA GLY A 6 -49.07 28.20 18.57
C GLY A 6 -47.55 28.21 18.38
N PHE A 7 -46.82 28.90 19.26
CA PHE A 7 -45.36 28.99 19.20
C PHE A 7 -44.69 27.64 19.51
N VAL A 8 -45.20 26.88 20.48
CA VAL A 8 -44.67 25.55 20.81
C VAL A 8 -44.90 24.54 19.68
N HIS A 9 -46.05 24.58 19.00
CA HIS A 9 -46.35 23.68 17.89
C HIS A 9 -45.47 23.93 16.66
N THR A 10 -45.20 25.19 16.31
CA THR A 10 -44.36 25.51 15.15
C THR A 10 -42.89 25.11 15.37
N HIS A 11 -42.38 25.26 16.60
CA HIS A 11 -41.01 24.85 16.92
C HIS A 11 -40.86 23.33 16.96
N LEU A 12 -41.89 22.62 17.44
CA LEU A 12 -41.88 21.16 17.49
C LEU A 12 -41.93 20.55 16.07
N LEU A 13 -42.72 21.14 15.17
CA LEU A 13 -42.75 20.74 13.75
C LEU A 13 -41.44 21.04 13.03
N ALA A 14 -40.80 22.19 13.30
CA ALA A 14 -39.50 22.54 12.74
C ALA A 14 -38.40 21.56 13.17
N ALA A 15 -38.38 21.15 14.45
CA ALA A 15 -37.42 20.19 14.97
C ALA A 15 -37.57 18.79 14.33
N VAL A 16 -38.81 18.32 14.13
CA VAL A 16 -39.08 17.03 13.48
C VAL A 16 -38.61 17.04 12.02
N LEU A 17 -38.87 18.13 11.28
CA LEU A 17 -38.40 18.29 9.90
C LEU A 17 -36.86 18.29 9.81
N LEU A 18 -36.18 18.95 10.74
CA LEU A 18 -34.72 18.98 10.78
C LEU A 18 -34.12 17.60 11.10
N SER A 19 -34.74 16.87 12.02
CA SER A 19 -34.28 15.51 12.36
C SER A 19 -34.47 14.51 11.22
N ALA A 20 -35.57 14.64 10.45
CA ALA A 20 -35.83 13.80 9.29
C ALA A 20 -34.87 14.07 8.12
N THR A 21 -34.52 15.33 7.85
CA THR A 21 -33.53 15.67 6.82
C THR A 21 -32.15 15.18 7.20
N LEU A 22 -31.74 15.33 8.46
CA LEU A 22 -30.47 14.80 8.94
C LEU A 22 -30.40 13.27 8.86
N ALA A 23 -31.48 12.56 9.23
CA ALA A 23 -31.55 11.11 9.07
C ALA A 23 -31.50 10.67 7.60
N ALA A 24 -32.12 11.41 6.67
CA ALA A 24 -32.06 11.12 5.24
C ALA A 24 -30.67 11.41 4.64
N VAL A 25 -29.99 12.46 5.11
CA VAL A 25 -28.59 12.75 4.75
C VAL A 25 -27.69 11.65 5.27
N LEU A 26 -27.85 11.24 6.53
CA LEU A 26 -27.08 10.15 7.15
C LEU A 26 -27.35 8.79 6.49
N ALA A 27 -28.59 8.52 6.08
CA ALA A 27 -28.95 7.29 5.37
C ALA A 27 -28.45 7.29 3.90
N ARG A 28 -28.30 8.47 3.27
CA ARG A 28 -27.62 8.60 1.98
C ARG A 28 -26.11 8.46 2.11
N SER A 29 -25.50 8.96 3.18
CA SER A 29 -24.05 8.79 3.42
C SER A 29 -23.69 7.37 3.87
N GLY A 30 -24.57 6.66 4.58
CA GLY A 30 -24.32 5.28 5.04
C GLY A 30 -24.30 4.21 3.93
N ARG A 31 -24.64 4.55 2.68
CA ARG A 31 -24.53 3.65 1.52
C ARG A 31 -23.20 3.77 0.75
N VAL A 32 -22.28 4.64 1.20
CA VAL A 32 -20.99 4.86 0.51
C VAL A 32 -19.86 3.98 1.08
N ASP A 33 -20.03 3.31 2.22
CA ASP A 33 -18.87 2.84 2.98
C ASP A 33 -18.46 1.35 2.82
N ALA A 34 -19.34 0.41 2.47
CA ALA A 34 -18.87 -1.00 2.38
C ALA A 34 -17.81 -1.23 1.26
N THR A 35 -17.86 -0.44 0.19
CA THR A 35 -16.96 -0.56 -0.96
C THR A 35 -15.71 0.32 -0.85
N PHE A 36 -15.74 1.37 -0.04
CA PHE A 36 -14.58 2.26 0.18
C PHE A 36 -13.61 1.68 1.20
N PHE A 37 -14.10 1.04 2.27
CA PHE A 37 -13.25 0.41 3.29
C PHE A 37 -12.48 -0.82 2.77
N THR A 38 -13.07 -1.59 1.85
CA THR A 38 -12.39 -2.72 1.18
C THR A 38 -11.35 -2.27 0.16
N LYS A 39 -11.59 -1.15 -0.54
CA LYS A 39 -10.63 -0.59 -1.52
C LYS A 39 -9.50 0.21 -0.86
N SER A 40 -9.73 0.85 0.28
CA SER A 40 -8.67 1.55 1.03
C SER A 40 -7.74 0.57 1.77
N GLY A 41 -8.28 -0.57 2.23
CA GLY A 41 -7.51 -1.64 2.86
C GLY A 41 -6.43 -2.22 1.93
N ILE A 42 -6.75 -2.47 0.66
CA ILE A 42 -5.77 -2.99 -0.30
C ILE A 42 -4.67 -1.96 -0.59
N VAL A 43 -5.02 -0.69 -0.79
CA VAL A 43 -4.03 0.37 -1.07
C VAL A 43 -3.07 0.53 0.10
N SER A 44 -3.59 0.59 1.33
CA SER A 44 -2.75 0.68 2.54
C SER A 44 -1.86 -0.55 2.71
N GLN A 45 -2.35 -1.75 2.39
CA GLN A 45 -1.53 -2.97 2.37
C GLN A 45 -0.39 -2.90 1.34
N ILE A 46 -0.67 -2.49 0.09
CA ILE A 46 0.36 -2.34 -0.94
C ILE A 46 1.44 -1.37 -0.48
N VAL A 47 1.04 -0.19 0.01
CA VAL A 47 1.96 0.85 0.47
C VAL A 47 2.79 0.37 1.67
N ALA A 48 2.15 -0.24 2.67
CA ALA A 48 2.84 -0.75 3.86
C ALA A 48 3.84 -1.85 3.50
N GLN A 49 3.44 -2.82 2.66
CA GLN A 49 4.31 -3.89 2.22
C GLN A 49 5.49 -3.36 1.40
N ALA A 50 5.25 -2.48 0.43
CA ALA A 50 6.31 -1.89 -0.39
C ALA A 50 7.35 -1.13 0.46
N ASN A 51 6.90 -0.32 1.42
CA ASN A 51 7.79 0.39 2.33
C ASN A 51 8.59 -0.55 3.22
N MET A 52 7.96 -1.59 3.76
CA MET A 52 8.64 -2.58 4.60
C MET A 52 9.71 -3.35 3.79
N ILE A 53 9.40 -3.77 2.56
CA ILE A 53 10.36 -4.44 1.66
C ILE A 53 11.53 -3.51 1.35
N ARG A 54 11.25 -2.27 0.94
CA ARG A 54 12.30 -1.28 0.69
C ARG A 54 13.19 -1.08 1.91
N GLN A 55 12.63 -0.91 3.09
CA GLN A 55 13.40 -0.69 4.33
C GLN A 55 14.31 -1.88 4.63
N LYS A 56 13.83 -3.12 4.50
CA LYS A 56 14.66 -4.31 4.71
C LYS A 56 15.78 -4.44 3.67
N VAL A 57 15.48 -4.15 2.41
CA VAL A 57 16.49 -4.17 1.32
C VAL A 57 17.58 -3.12 1.54
N VAL A 58 17.20 -1.88 1.88
CA VAL A 58 18.14 -0.79 2.19
C VAL A 58 18.91 -1.05 3.50
N ALA A 59 18.28 -1.68 4.49
CA ALA A 59 18.96 -2.08 5.71
C ALA A 59 20.09 -3.07 5.43
N CYS A 60 19.93 -4.02 4.50
CA CYS A 60 21.01 -4.93 4.11
C CYS A 60 22.24 -4.15 3.63
N SER A 61 22.06 -3.17 2.73
CA SER A 61 23.18 -2.40 2.18
C SER A 61 23.82 -1.48 3.21
N THR A 62 23.03 -0.98 4.16
CA THR A 62 23.52 -0.13 5.26
C THR A 62 24.32 -0.93 6.29
N LEU A 63 23.85 -2.13 6.66
CA LEU A 63 24.50 -3.00 7.65
C LEU A 63 25.72 -3.72 7.06
N TYR A 64 25.68 -4.06 5.77
CA TYR A 64 26.74 -4.80 5.08
C TYR A 64 27.18 -4.07 3.79
N PRO A 65 27.81 -2.88 3.91
CA PRO A 65 28.18 -2.07 2.75
C PRO A 65 29.24 -2.74 1.86
N SER A 66 30.10 -3.60 2.44
CA SER A 66 31.07 -4.42 1.72
C SER A 66 30.53 -5.79 1.33
N GLY A 67 29.21 -5.99 1.45
CA GLY A 67 28.53 -7.21 1.03
C GLY A 67 28.73 -7.48 -0.45
N ASN A 68 28.83 -8.76 -0.81
CA ASN A 68 28.84 -9.19 -2.20
C ASN A 68 27.70 -10.18 -2.44
N ASN A 69 26.78 -9.78 -3.30
CA ASN A 69 25.62 -10.57 -3.71
C ASN A 69 25.90 -11.59 -4.83
N GLY A 70 27.13 -11.64 -5.34
CA GLY A 70 27.57 -12.57 -6.38
C GLY A 70 27.12 -12.23 -7.80
N THR A 71 26.40 -11.12 -8.02
CA THR A 71 25.88 -10.76 -9.36
C THR A 71 26.70 -9.67 -10.05
N GLY A 72 27.54 -8.94 -9.31
CA GLY A 72 28.29 -7.79 -9.81
C GLY A 72 27.45 -6.51 -9.95
N ASN A 73 26.12 -6.60 -9.84
CA ASN A 73 25.20 -5.46 -9.86
C ASN A 73 24.89 -5.02 -8.43
N HIS A 74 24.98 -3.71 -8.16
CA HIS A 74 24.69 -3.07 -6.87
C HIS A 74 25.03 -3.99 -5.68
N ILE A 75 26.30 -4.33 -5.55
CA ILE A 75 26.80 -5.50 -4.80
C ILE A 75 26.38 -5.54 -3.32
N SER A 76 26.13 -4.38 -2.72
CA SER A 76 25.67 -4.19 -1.34
C SER A 76 24.18 -4.50 -1.14
N TYR A 77 23.40 -4.67 -2.21
CA TYR A 77 21.99 -5.04 -2.17
C TYR A 77 21.79 -6.53 -2.48
N PRO A 78 20.70 -7.16 -2.02
CA PRO A 78 20.37 -8.54 -2.38
C PRO A 78 20.47 -8.78 -3.89
N GLY A 79 20.99 -9.95 -4.26
CA GLY A 79 21.12 -10.36 -5.65
C GLY A 79 19.84 -10.97 -6.19
N GLY A 80 19.62 -10.84 -7.49
CA GLY A 80 18.54 -11.53 -8.19
C GLY A 80 17.94 -10.71 -9.33
N ASN A 81 17.56 -11.38 -10.40
CA ASN A 81 16.82 -10.79 -11.50
C ASN A 81 15.49 -11.52 -11.63
N ASP A 82 14.41 -10.81 -11.33
CA ASP A 82 13.03 -11.32 -11.32
C ASP A 82 12.76 -12.45 -10.30
N VAL A 83 13.32 -12.31 -9.11
CA VAL A 83 13.20 -13.28 -8.02
C VAL A 83 12.07 -12.91 -7.07
N ALA A 84 11.54 -13.89 -6.33
CA ALA A 84 10.56 -13.62 -5.29
C ALA A 84 11.20 -12.83 -4.15
N VAL A 85 10.50 -11.81 -3.62
CA VAL A 85 11.00 -11.05 -2.48
C VAL A 85 11.23 -11.94 -1.26
N SER A 86 10.39 -12.98 -1.08
CA SER A 86 10.51 -13.94 0.03
C SER A 86 11.84 -14.72 0.05
N THR A 87 12.53 -14.84 -1.09
CA THR A 87 13.79 -15.58 -1.20
C THR A 87 15.02 -14.71 -1.07
N LEU A 88 14.86 -13.39 -0.84
CA LEU A 88 15.99 -12.47 -0.77
C LEU A 88 16.88 -12.76 0.45
N THR A 89 18.18 -12.58 0.23
CA THR A 89 19.24 -12.79 1.22
C THR A 89 20.15 -11.55 1.26
N CYS A 90 20.53 -11.08 2.45
CA CYS A 90 21.43 -9.94 2.57
C CYS A 90 22.87 -10.34 2.16
N PRO A 91 23.53 -9.57 1.28
CA PRO A 91 24.91 -9.82 0.90
C PRO A 91 25.82 -9.44 2.07
N GLY A 92 26.49 -10.42 2.68
CA GLY A 92 27.33 -10.21 3.87
C GLY A 92 26.97 -11.17 5.00
N SER A 93 25.71 -11.16 5.46
CA SER A 93 25.26 -12.12 6.48
C SER A 93 24.88 -13.48 5.90
N GLY A 94 24.47 -13.52 4.62
CA GLY A 94 23.91 -14.73 4.01
C GLY A 94 22.55 -15.13 4.62
N GLN A 95 21.97 -14.28 5.47
CA GLN A 95 20.67 -14.53 6.10
C GLN A 95 19.53 -14.04 5.20
N ASN A 96 18.45 -14.80 5.16
CA ASN A 96 17.22 -14.40 4.48
C ASN A 96 16.59 -13.19 5.19
N LEU A 97 16.02 -12.26 4.41
CA LEU A 97 15.47 -11.00 4.93
C LEU A 97 14.24 -11.19 5.85
N TRP A 98 13.57 -12.33 5.75
CA TRP A 98 12.26 -12.61 6.35
C TRP A 98 12.27 -13.77 7.33
N THR A 99 13.29 -14.62 7.29
CA THR A 99 13.48 -15.71 8.23
C THR A 99 14.72 -15.40 9.05
N GLY A 100 14.56 -14.51 10.03
CA GLY A 100 15.63 -14.01 10.88
C GLY A 100 15.17 -13.66 12.29
N VAL A 101 16.13 -13.31 13.14
CA VAL A 101 16.01 -13.11 14.60
C VAL A 101 14.96 -12.05 15.01
N ASP A 102 14.60 -11.16 14.09
CA ASP A 102 13.67 -10.04 14.33
C ASP A 102 12.19 -10.44 14.31
N GLY A 103 11.86 -11.71 14.01
CA GLY A 103 10.48 -12.21 13.96
C GLY A 103 9.60 -11.59 12.86
N GLN A 104 10.17 -10.78 11.96
CA GLN A 104 9.43 -10.13 10.88
C GLN A 104 9.34 -11.03 9.66
N THR A 105 8.11 -11.45 9.33
CA THR A 105 7.81 -12.23 8.13
C THR A 105 7.31 -11.32 7.01
N LEU A 106 7.64 -11.65 5.75
CA LEU A 106 7.04 -11.00 4.59
C LEU A 106 5.50 -11.17 4.64
N PRO A 107 4.71 -10.08 4.66
CA PRO A 107 3.27 -10.18 4.58
C PRO A 107 2.85 -10.81 3.26
N LYS A 108 1.79 -11.62 3.32
CA LYS A 108 1.17 -12.18 2.13
C LYS A 108 0.76 -11.06 1.18
N ALA A 109 0.99 -11.22 -0.12
CA ALA A 109 0.53 -10.28 -1.13
C ALA A 109 -0.99 -10.06 -1.03
N PRO A 110 -1.49 -8.83 -1.27
CA PRO A 110 -2.92 -8.56 -1.20
C PRO A 110 -3.69 -9.42 -2.21
N ASN A 111 -4.95 -9.76 -1.90
CA ASN A 111 -5.78 -10.53 -2.81
C ASN A 111 -5.92 -9.82 -4.17
N GLY A 112 -5.82 -10.58 -5.26
CA GLY A 112 -5.86 -10.03 -6.63
C GLY A 112 -4.49 -9.55 -7.15
N PHE A 113 -3.42 -9.88 -6.44
CA PHE A 113 -2.03 -9.66 -6.83
C PHE A 113 -1.22 -10.95 -6.76
N SER A 114 -0.13 -10.97 -7.51
CA SER A 114 0.92 -11.98 -7.40
C SER A 114 1.85 -11.66 -6.23
N ASP A 115 2.73 -12.59 -5.88
CA ASP A 115 3.78 -12.31 -4.90
C ASP A 115 4.70 -11.18 -5.36
N TRP A 116 5.24 -10.46 -4.38
CA TRP A 116 6.22 -9.41 -4.65
C TRP A 116 7.47 -9.98 -5.33
N LYS A 117 7.92 -9.26 -6.34
CA LYS A 117 9.11 -9.60 -7.13
C LYS A 117 10.17 -8.53 -6.97
N TYR A 118 11.41 -8.94 -7.18
CA TYR A 118 12.61 -8.13 -6.99
C TYR A 118 13.55 -8.26 -8.17
N ILE A 119 14.13 -7.14 -8.58
CA ILE A 119 15.16 -7.06 -9.61
C ILE A 119 16.30 -6.18 -9.10
N ASN A 120 17.52 -6.71 -9.18
CA ASN A 120 18.77 -5.99 -9.07
C ASN A 120 19.57 -6.25 -10.36
N ASP A 121 19.49 -5.30 -11.27
CA ASP A 121 20.19 -5.35 -12.56
C ASP A 121 21.22 -4.20 -12.67
N THR A 122 21.83 -4.05 -13.83
CA THR A 122 22.85 -3.02 -14.08
C THR A 122 22.32 -1.58 -14.01
N THR A 123 21.00 -1.40 -14.04
CA THR A 123 20.35 -0.09 -14.11
C THR A 123 19.81 0.36 -12.77
N SER A 124 19.23 -0.55 -12.00
CA SER A 124 18.49 -0.22 -10.78
C SER A 124 18.25 -1.42 -9.89
N VAL A 125 17.95 -1.12 -8.64
CA VAL A 125 17.27 -2.03 -7.71
C VAL A 125 15.80 -1.65 -7.66
N ARG A 126 14.90 -2.61 -7.87
CA ARG A 126 13.45 -2.37 -7.90
C ARG A 126 12.67 -3.55 -7.36
N ILE A 127 11.52 -3.25 -6.77
CA ILE A 127 10.49 -4.23 -6.43
C ILE A 127 9.26 -3.98 -7.28
N TYR A 128 8.49 -5.03 -7.56
CA TYR A 128 7.24 -4.87 -8.27
C TYR A 128 6.18 -5.85 -7.80
N LEU A 129 4.94 -5.43 -7.99
CA LEU A 129 3.73 -6.19 -7.69
C LEU A 129 2.86 -6.23 -8.94
N ARG A 130 2.53 -7.44 -9.41
CA ARG A 130 1.69 -7.63 -10.59
C ARG A 130 0.25 -7.95 -10.20
N ALA A 131 -0.71 -7.24 -10.80
CA ALA A 131 -2.12 -7.56 -10.66
C ALA A 131 -2.46 -8.89 -11.37
N THR A 132 -3.18 -9.78 -10.68
CA THR A 132 -3.64 -11.07 -11.22
C THR A 132 -5.12 -11.05 -11.61
N SER A 133 -5.88 -10.04 -11.15
CA SER A 133 -7.29 -9.85 -11.49
C SER A 133 -7.58 -8.41 -11.91
N LEU A 134 -8.07 -8.22 -13.13
CA LEU A 134 -8.54 -6.93 -13.63
C LEU A 134 -10.08 -6.87 -13.53
N PRO A 135 -10.71 -5.70 -13.26
CA PRO A 135 -10.14 -4.34 -13.21
C PRO A 135 -9.84 -3.80 -11.79
N ALA A 136 -10.28 -4.48 -10.72
CA ALA A 136 -10.21 -3.95 -9.36
C ALA A 136 -8.77 -3.72 -8.87
N SER A 137 -7.84 -4.65 -9.14
CA SER A 137 -6.44 -4.53 -8.75
C SER A 137 -5.72 -3.38 -9.44
N GLN A 138 -6.12 -3.03 -10.67
CA GLN A 138 -5.52 -1.91 -11.41
C GLN A 138 -5.88 -0.56 -10.79
N SER A 139 -7.13 -0.40 -10.36
CA SER A 139 -7.55 0.82 -9.63
C SER A 139 -6.82 0.96 -8.29
N ALA A 140 -6.56 -0.15 -7.59
CA ALA A 140 -5.77 -0.12 -6.35
C ALA A 140 -4.30 0.26 -6.61
N MET A 141 -3.66 -0.27 -7.66
CA MET A 141 -2.30 0.14 -8.05
C MET A 141 -2.21 1.61 -8.43
N GLN A 142 -3.17 2.13 -9.18
CA GLN A 142 -3.21 3.55 -9.54
C GLN A 142 -3.26 4.45 -8.29
N LYS A 143 -4.04 4.05 -7.28
CA LYS A 143 -4.10 4.77 -6.01
C LYS A 143 -2.81 4.65 -5.21
N ALA A 144 -2.22 3.46 -5.13
CA ALA A 144 -0.93 3.25 -4.47
C ALA A 144 0.19 4.06 -5.16
N PHE A 145 0.21 4.08 -6.50
CA PHE A 145 1.09 4.94 -7.28
C PHE A 145 0.90 6.42 -6.96
N GLY A 146 -0.36 6.89 -6.89
CA GLY A 146 -0.68 8.25 -6.50
C GLY A 146 -0.14 8.62 -5.11
N TYR A 147 -0.15 7.69 -4.15
CA TYR A 147 0.48 7.87 -2.84
C TYR A 147 1.99 8.06 -2.97
N PHE A 148 2.68 7.15 -3.66
CA PHE A 148 4.13 7.22 -3.78
C PHE A 148 4.60 8.44 -4.57
N ASN A 149 3.94 8.80 -5.67
CA ASN A 149 4.33 9.94 -6.50
C ASN A 149 4.29 11.29 -5.75
N GLN A 150 3.48 11.42 -4.70
CA GLN A 150 3.43 12.61 -3.86
C GLN A 150 4.57 12.65 -2.82
N THR A 151 5.09 11.49 -2.44
CA THR A 151 6.09 11.37 -1.37
C THR A 151 7.50 11.15 -1.89
N LEU A 152 7.67 10.35 -2.94
CA LEU A 152 8.94 9.89 -3.54
C LEU A 152 8.69 9.49 -5.01
N PRO A 153 9.28 10.16 -6.02
CA PRO A 153 8.99 9.92 -7.44
C PRO A 153 9.61 8.62 -8.00
N GLU A 154 9.83 7.61 -7.16
CA GLU A 154 10.50 6.35 -7.51
C GLU A 154 9.52 5.25 -7.95
N ALA A 155 8.22 5.51 -7.91
CA ALA A 155 7.19 4.56 -8.34
C ALA A 155 6.81 4.76 -9.81
N SER A 156 6.40 3.68 -10.48
CA SER A 156 5.87 3.70 -11.85
C SER A 156 4.82 2.61 -12.06
N LEU A 157 4.02 2.77 -13.12
CA LEU A 157 3.04 1.78 -13.56
C LEU A 157 3.42 1.29 -14.96
N LEU A 158 3.73 0.01 -15.09
CA LEU A 158 4.11 -0.63 -16.35
C LEU A 158 3.12 -1.75 -16.68
N GLY A 159 2.10 -1.44 -17.49
CA GLY A 159 1.04 -2.40 -17.81
C GLY A 159 0.26 -2.83 -16.56
N ASN A 160 0.47 -4.08 -16.14
CA ASN A 160 -0.17 -4.68 -14.95
C ASN A 160 0.71 -4.62 -13.69
N ASP A 161 1.87 -3.96 -13.78
CA ASP A 161 2.87 -3.97 -12.73
C ASP A 161 2.93 -2.59 -12.06
N PHE A 162 2.81 -2.59 -10.73
CA PHE A 162 3.25 -1.50 -9.88
C PHE A 162 4.73 -1.72 -9.57
N VAL A 163 5.58 -0.78 -9.95
CA VAL A 163 7.03 -0.87 -9.77
C VAL A 163 7.48 0.24 -8.83
N LEU A 164 8.31 -0.10 -7.85
CA LEU A 164 8.99 0.84 -6.97
C LEU A 164 10.49 0.64 -7.10
N THR A 165 11.17 1.65 -7.64
CA THR A 165 12.63 1.73 -7.64
C THR A 165 13.11 2.04 -6.23
N ILE A 166 14.22 1.43 -5.83
CA ILE A 166 14.88 1.68 -4.55
C ILE A 166 16.07 2.58 -4.86
N SER A 167 16.02 3.83 -4.38
CA SER A 167 17.17 4.74 -4.47
C SER A 167 18.41 4.12 -3.86
N LEU A 168 19.49 4.16 -4.63
CA LEU A 168 20.77 3.51 -4.35
C LEU A 168 21.64 4.31 -3.39
#